data_AF-A0A2D4NMK7-F1
#
_entry.id   AF-A0A2D4NMK7-F1
#
_cell.length_a   1.000
_cell.length_b   1.000
_cell.length_c   1.000
_cell.angle_alpha   90.00
_cell.angle_beta   90.00
_cell.angle_gamma   90.00
#
_symmetry.space_group_name_H-M   'P 1'
#
loop_
_entity.id
_entity.type
_entity.pdbx_description
1 polymer ?
#
loop_
_entity_poly.entity_id
_entity_poly.type
_entity_poly.pdbx_seq_one_letter_code
_entity_poly.pdbx_strand_id
1 'polypeptide(L)'
;VKDLGVLITNDLSARAHCNFIAKKALRVVNLILRSFFGNITLLTRAYKTSARPILEYSSSVWNPYHVSDINTIEKVQKYSQEEFSAPLLIAEYLMSPDLKL
;
A
#
# COMPACT_ATOMS: atom_id res chain seq x y z
N VAL A 1 18.07 -16.36 -1.50
CA VAL A 1 17.25 -17.47 -0.93
C VAL A 1 15.98 -16.88 -0.35
N LYS A 2 14.87 -17.63 -0.30
CA LYS A 2 13.65 -17.19 0.39
C LYS A 2 13.41 -18.10 1.58
N ASP A 3 13.23 -17.51 2.76
CA ASP A 3 12.94 -18.26 3.98
C ASP A 3 11.86 -17.54 4.80
N LEU A 4 10.90 -18.30 5.35
CA LEU A 4 9.74 -17.80 6.10
C LEU A 4 8.99 -16.62 5.45
N GLY A 5 9.06 -16.47 4.12
CA GLY A 5 8.44 -15.34 3.42
C GLY A 5 9.36 -14.15 3.17
N VAL A 6 10.55 -14.11 3.78
CA VAL A 6 11.59 -13.09 3.62
C VAL A 6 12.55 -13.47 2.49
N LEU A 7 12.95 -12.47 1.70
CA LEU A 7 13.99 -12.65 0.68
C LEU A 7 15.33 -12.26 1.28
N ILE A 8 16.24 -13.22 1.33
CA ILE A 8 17.59 -13.05 1.85
C ILE A 8 18.55 -13.03 0.68
N THR A 9 19.30 -11.93 0.55
CA THR A 9 20.34 -11.73 -0.45
C THR A 9 21.73 -11.93 0.16
N ASN A 10 22.74 -12.16 -0.68
CA ASN A 10 24.10 -12.46 -0.22
C ASN A 10 24.78 -11.27 0.49
N ASP A 11 24.33 -10.05 0.20
CA ASP A 11 24.74 -8.81 0.85
C ASP A 11 23.90 -8.49 2.11
N LEU A 12 22.96 -9.37 2.48
CA LEU A 12 22.01 -9.20 3.58
C LEU A 12 21.20 -7.90 3.49
N SER A 13 21.08 -7.32 2.30
CA SER A 13 20.37 -6.07 2.10
C SER A 13 18.86 -6.27 2.12
N ALA A 14 18.17 -5.42 2.87
CA ALA A 14 16.72 -5.32 2.89
C ALA A 14 16.12 -4.91 1.52
N ARG A 15 16.91 -4.31 0.64
CA ARG A 15 16.45 -3.66 -0.60
C ARG A 15 15.67 -4.59 -1.51
N ALA A 16 16.21 -5.78 -1.78
CA ALA A 16 15.56 -6.74 -2.66
C ALA A 16 14.21 -7.19 -2.08
N HIS A 17 14.15 -7.39 -0.76
CA HIS A 17 12.92 -7.75 -0.07
C HIS A 17 11.90 -6.60 -0.10
N CYS A 18 12.30 -5.37 0.23
CA CYS A 18 11.43 -4.19 0.22
C CYS A 18 10.77 -3.98 -1.14
N ASN A 19 11.56 -4.04 -2.22
CA ASN A 19 11.05 -3.91 -3.59
C ASN A 19 10.08 -5.03 -3.96
N PHE A 20 10.37 -6.26 -3.52
CA PHE A 20 9.51 -7.41 -3.78
C PHE A 20 8.15 -7.28 -3.07
N ILE A 21 8.15 -6.97 -1.77
CA ILE A 21 6.90 -6.85 -0.99
C ILE A 21 6.11 -5.61 -1.42
N ALA A 22 6.75 -4.50 -1.77
CA ALA A 22 6.08 -3.31 -2.30
C ALA A 22 5.33 -3.61 -3.60
N LYS A 23 6.00 -4.26 -4.57
CA LYS A 23 5.35 -4.69 -5.83
C LYS A 23 4.22 -5.70 -5.61
N LYS A 24 4.35 -6.57 -4.61
CA LYS A 24 3.31 -7.53 -4.26
C LYS A 24 2.10 -6.83 -3.62
N ALA A 25 2.33 -5.97 -2.65
CA ALA A 25 1.29 -5.20 -1.97
C ALA A 25 0.55 -4.28 -2.96
N LEU A 26 1.26 -3.57 -3.84
CA LEU A 26 0.64 -2.69 -4.83
C LEU A 26 -0.33 -3.44 -5.76
N ARG A 27 0.01 -4.67 -6.17
CA ARG A 27 -0.91 -5.53 -6.95
C ARG A 27 -2.20 -5.83 -6.17
N VAL A 28 -2.08 -6.13 -4.88
CA VAL A 28 -3.24 -6.38 -4.01
C VAL A 28 -4.06 -5.12 -3.81
N VAL A 29 -3.43 -3.95 -3.60
CA VAL A 29 -4.11 -2.65 -3.49
C VAL A 29 -4.92 -2.35 -4.74
N ASN A 30 -4.34 -2.50 -5.92
CA ASN A 30 -5.04 -2.27 -7.18
C ASN A 30 -6.23 -3.22 -7.39
N LEU A 31 -6.10 -4.47 -6.94
CA LEU A 31 -7.22 -5.42 -6.96
C LEU A 31 -8.33 -5.01 -5.99
N ILE A 32 -7.99 -4.57 -4.77
CA ILE A 32 -8.94 -4.07 -3.77
C ILE A 32 -9.68 -2.85 -4.31
N LEU A 33 -8.97 -1.88 -4.88
CA LEU A 33 -9.53 -0.66 -5.47
C LEU A 33 -10.55 -0.98 -6.57
N ARG A 34 -10.23 -1.94 -7.44
CA ARG A 34 -11.14 -2.39 -8.51
C ARG A 34 -12.35 -3.16 -7.99
N SER A 35 -12.20 -3.91 -6.91
CA SER A 35 -13.25 -4.79 -6.39
C SER A 35 -14.26 -4.07 -5.50
N PHE A 36 -13.82 -3.05 -4.76
CA PHE A 36 -14.63 -2.35 -3.76
C PHE A 36 -14.74 -0.84 -4.03
N PHE A 37 -14.61 -0.44 -5.30
CA PHE A 37 -14.69 0.96 -5.72
C PHE A 37 -15.92 1.66 -5.12
N GLY A 38 -15.72 2.86 -4.57
CA GLY A 38 -16.79 3.66 -3.95
C GLY A 38 -17.20 3.25 -2.54
N ASN A 39 -16.76 2.10 -2.01
CA ASN A 39 -17.01 1.70 -0.62
C ASN A 39 -15.76 1.81 0.25
N ILE A 40 -15.57 2.98 0.85
CA ILE A 40 -14.38 3.32 1.66
C ILE A 40 -14.20 2.37 2.85
N THR A 41 -15.31 1.93 3.47
CA THR A 41 -15.25 1.02 4.61
C THR A 41 -14.69 -0.35 4.22
N LEU A 42 -15.11 -0.87 3.06
CA LEU A 42 -14.61 -2.14 2.52
C LEU A 42 -13.17 -1.99 2.00
N LEU A 43 -12.85 -0.90 1.29
CA LEU A 43 -11.49 -0.60 0.85
C LEU A 43 -10.51 -0.59 2.03
N THR A 44 -10.85 0.16 3.08
CA THR A 44 -10.03 0.28 4.30
C THR A 44 -9.88 -1.06 5.00
N ARG A 45 -10.97 -1.83 5.13
CA ARG A 45 -10.94 -3.16 5.76
C ARG A 45 -10.07 -4.12 4.95
N ALA A 46 -10.32 -4.24 3.66
CA ALA A 46 -9.59 -5.13 2.76
C ALA A 46 -8.09 -4.80 2.70
N TYR A 47 -7.74 -3.50 2.70
CA TYR A 47 -6.35 -3.08 2.77
C TYR A 47 -5.67 -3.56 4.05
N LYS A 48 -6.30 -3.31 5.21
CA LYS A 48 -5.77 -3.71 6.52
C LYS A 48 -5.63 -5.22 6.67
N THR A 49 -6.52 -6.02 6.08
CA THR A 49 -6.48 -7.48 6.18
C THR A 49 -5.55 -8.16 5.18
N SER A 50 -5.32 -7.54 4.01
CA SER A 50 -4.66 -8.24 2.89
C SER A 50 -3.37 -7.57 2.42
N ALA A 51 -3.37 -6.24 2.22
CA ALA A 51 -2.21 -5.53 1.70
C ALA A 51 -1.23 -5.13 2.81
N ARG A 52 -1.74 -4.64 3.95
CA ARG A 52 -0.91 -4.21 5.10
C ARG A 52 -0.03 -5.34 5.66
N PRO A 53 -0.52 -6.59 5.85
CA PRO A 53 0.33 -7.68 6.33
C PRO A 53 1.49 -8.00 5.37
N ILE A 54 1.33 -7.80 4.05
CA ILE A 54 2.41 -8.01 3.09
C ILE A 54 3.57 -7.03 3.32
N LEU A 55 3.27 -5.81 3.74
CA LEU A 55 4.27 -4.76 3.98
C LEU A 55 4.90 -4.84 5.37
N GLU A 56 4.20 -5.36 6.38
CA GLU A 56 4.64 -5.30 7.79
C GLU A 56 5.11 -6.66 8.34
N TYR A 57 4.76 -7.77 7.69
CA TYR A 57 5.14 -9.10 8.16
C TYR A 57 6.67 -9.23 8.26
N SER A 58 7.14 -9.81 9.36
CA SER A 58 8.57 -10.06 9.64
C SER A 58 9.47 -8.81 9.58
N SER A 59 8.91 -7.62 9.84
CA SER A 59 9.64 -6.34 9.80
C SER A 59 10.86 -6.28 10.72
N SER A 60 10.88 -7.04 11.81
CA SER A 60 12.05 -7.20 12.68
C SER A 60 13.26 -7.82 11.98
N VAL A 61 13.06 -8.61 10.92
CA VAL A 61 14.13 -9.31 10.21
C VAL A 61 14.74 -8.44 9.13
N TRP A 62 13.93 -7.79 8.30
CA TRP A 62 14.42 -7.02 7.16
C TRP A 62 14.57 -5.52 7.44
N ASN A 63 14.12 -5.03 8.60
CA ASN A 63 14.21 -3.64 9.10
C ASN A 63 15.08 -2.70 8.23
N PRO A 64 14.47 -1.97 7.27
CA PRO A 64 15.20 -1.26 6.23
C PRO A 64 15.91 -0.05 6.83
N TYR A 65 17.20 0.09 6.56
CA TYR A 65 17.99 1.20 7.08
C TYR A 65 18.08 2.38 6.10
N HIS A 66 18.08 2.10 4.78
CA HIS A 66 18.18 3.16 3.78
C HIS A 66 16.84 3.87 3.59
N VAL A 67 16.88 5.21 3.56
CA VAL A 67 15.72 6.07 3.31
C VAL A 67 15.00 5.70 2.01
N SER A 68 15.74 5.28 0.98
CA SER A 68 15.13 4.85 -0.29
C SER A 68 14.28 3.58 -0.14
N ASP A 69 14.70 2.64 0.69
CA ASP A 69 13.96 1.39 0.93
C ASP A 69 12.74 1.64 1.82
N ILE A 70 12.88 2.51 2.85
CA ILE A 70 11.76 3.00 3.67
C ILE A 70 10.70 3.69 2.78
N ASN A 71 11.14 4.64 1.96
CA ASN A 71 10.27 5.36 1.04
C ASN A 71 9.54 4.43 0.07
N THR A 72 10.17 3.33 -0.34
CA THR A 72 9.56 2.33 -1.23
C THR A 72 8.35 1.67 -0.57
N ILE A 73 8.42 1.36 0.72
CA ILE A 73 7.31 0.79 1.49
C ILE A 73 6.24 1.85 1.75
N GLU A 74 6.63 3.02 2.23
CA GLU A 74 5.69 4.11 2.54
C GLU A 74 4.91 4.57 1.30
N LYS A 75 5.53 4.57 0.12
CA LYS A 75 4.86 4.98 -1.12
C LYS A 75 3.62 4.13 -1.42
N VAL A 76 3.65 2.83 -1.10
CA VAL A 76 2.48 1.96 -1.27
C VAL A 76 1.39 2.30 -0.25
N GLN A 77 1.77 2.62 0.98
CA GLN A 77 0.83 3.01 2.03
C GLN A 77 0.15 4.35 1.71
N LYS A 78 0.94 5.37 1.32
CA LYS A 78 0.45 6.69 0.91
C LYS A 78 -0.48 6.61 -0.30
N TYR A 79 -0.07 5.87 -1.33
CA TYR A 79 -0.92 5.63 -2.50
C TYR A 79 -2.29 5.03 -2.11
N SER A 80 -2.29 4.02 -1.22
CA SER A 80 -3.54 3.40 -0.77
C SER A 80 -4.42 4.40 -0.01
N GLN A 81 -3.83 5.26 0.83
CA GLN A 81 -4.55 6.27 1.59
C GLN A 81 -5.16 7.35 0.67
N GLU A 82 -4.40 7.83 -0.32
CA GLU A 82 -4.84 8.82 -1.31
C GLU A 82 -6.02 8.30 -2.14
N GLU A 83 -5.95 7.06 -2.61
CA GLU A 83 -7.03 6.46 -3.41
C GLU A 83 -8.31 6.19 -2.60
N PHE A 84 -8.20 6.01 -1.28
CA PHE A 84 -9.37 5.80 -0.42
C PHE A 84 -10.07 7.11 -0.07
N SER A 85 -9.36 8.23 -0.05
CA SER A 85 -9.94 9.56 0.20
C SER A 85 -10.46 10.24 -1.08
N ALA A 86 -9.93 9.90 -2.26
CA ALA A 86 -10.34 10.48 -3.53
C ALA A 86 -11.86 10.43 -3.80
N PRO A 87 -12.60 9.34 -3.52
CA PRO A 87 -14.05 9.32 -3.67
C PRO A 87 -14.79 10.34 -2.81
N LEU A 88 -14.30 10.66 -1.61
CA LEU A 88 -14.90 11.69 -0.73
C LEU A 88 -14.68 13.08 -1.31
N LEU A 89 -13.46 13.39 -1.74
CA LEU A 89 -13.11 14.69 -2.33
C LEU A 89 -13.90 14.96 -3.61
N ILE A 90 -14.11 13.93 -4.44
CA ILE A 90 -14.93 14.05 -5.65
C ILE A 90 -16.41 14.23 -5.29
N ALA A 91 -16.93 13.48 -4.30
CA ALA A 91 -18.31 13.65 -3.85
C ALA A 91 -18.55 15.05 -3.25
N GLU A 92 -17.65 15.55 -2.41
CA GLU A 92 -17.69 16.91 -1.87
C GLU A 92 -17.62 17.96 -2.98
N TYR A 93 -16.71 17.81 -3.95
CA TYR A 93 -16.59 18.70 -5.10
C TYR A 93 -17.85 18.71 -5.99
N LEU A 94 -18.44 17.54 -6.26
CA LEU A 94 -19.67 17.43 -7.06
C LEU A 94 -20.93 17.89 -6.29
N MET A 95 -20.91 17.83 -4.97
CA MET A 95 -21.99 18.31 -4.10
C MET A 95 -21.87 19.80 -3.75
N SER A 96 -20.75 20.45 -4.08
CA SER A 96 -20.59 21.89 -3.88
C SER A 96 -21.57 22.67 -4.77
N PRO A 97 -22.45 23.52 -4.19
CA PRO A 97 -23.49 24.25 -4.92
C PRO A 97 -22.93 25.34 -5.87
N ASP A 98 -21.64 25.66 -5.77
CA ASP A 98 -20.98 26.75 -6.51
C ASP A 98 -20.58 26.41 -7.96
N LEU A 99 -20.85 25.19 -8.44
CA LEU A 99 -20.47 24.73 -9.80
C LEU A 99 -21.65 24.46 -10.74
N LYS A 100 -22.81 25.08 -10.49
CA LYS A 100 -23.89 25.22 -11.49
C LYS A 100 -23.85 26.61 -12.12
N LEU A 101 -22.85 26.85 -12.97
CA LEU A 101 -22.83 27.96 -13.93
C LEU A 101 -22.48 27.40 -15.31
#